data_AF-A0A953TGM7-F1
#
_entry.id   AF-A0A953TGM7-F1
#
_cell.length_a   1.000
_cell.length_b   1.000
_cell.length_c   1.000
_cell.angle_alpha   90.00
_cell.angle_beta   90.00
_cell.angle_gamma   90.00
#
_symmetry.space_group_name_H-M   'P 1'
#
loop_
_entity.id
_entity.type
_entity.pdbx_description
1 polymer ?
#
loop_
_entity_poly.entity_id
_entity_poly.type
_entity_poly.pdbx_seq_one_letter_code
_entity_poly.pdbx_strand_id
1 'polypeptide(L)'
;MNKHRSLSGYVATLGILLALAAPGIGCKKAPVQDRDIANDARALEQLSKGMEAYMSLHSRAEKNMPHIKASQSGAKIVQRQHNLAAKVQAARRNAKEGDIFTPDVIAYFRRQIDAAYLANGAGIQAGIQMTAPLGSQKITVNQPYPEDAPYTMVPPSLLLHLPSLPELVQYQIVNHDLIIRDVECNLVVDVMRNAIP
;
A
#
# COMPACT_ATOMS: atom_id res chain seq x y z
N MET A 1 78.49 0.07 -15.92
CA MET A 1 79.80 -0.55 -15.59
C MET A 1 79.56 -2.00 -15.18
N ASN A 2 80.43 -2.87 -15.64
CA ASN A 2 80.24 -4.31 -15.81
C ASN A 2 80.86 -5.11 -14.64
N LYS A 3 80.49 -6.40 -14.52
CA LYS A 3 81.15 -7.53 -13.80
C LYS A 3 80.88 -7.69 -12.29
N HIS A 4 80.79 -8.88 -11.69
CA HIS A 4 80.73 -10.29 -12.13
C HIS A 4 80.48 -11.16 -10.87
N ARG A 5 79.65 -12.23 -11.01
CA ARG A 5 79.84 -13.64 -10.58
C ARG A 5 80.39 -13.93 -9.16
N SER A 6 79.85 -14.88 -8.38
CA SER A 6 80.05 -16.33 -8.60
C SER A 6 79.56 -17.18 -7.39
N LEU A 7 78.97 -18.36 -7.67
CA LEU A 7 78.89 -19.68 -6.96
C LEU A 7 78.76 -19.73 -5.40
N SER A 8 78.02 -20.61 -4.72
CA SER A 8 77.81 -22.08 -4.81
C SER A 8 76.74 -22.42 -3.72
N GLY A 9 75.65 -23.15 -3.97
CA GLY A 9 75.55 -24.60 -3.79
C GLY A 9 75.07 -25.01 -2.38
N TYR A 10 73.85 -25.56 -2.23
CA TYR A 10 73.51 -26.86 -1.59
C TYR A 10 71.99 -27.03 -1.31
N VAL A 11 71.41 -28.01 -2.01
CA VAL A 11 70.52 -29.10 -1.52
C VAL A 11 69.09 -28.80 -1.01
N ALA A 12 68.14 -29.14 -1.89
CA ALA A 12 66.95 -29.97 -1.71
C ALA A 12 66.20 -29.99 -0.36
N THR A 13 64.93 -29.58 -0.39
CA THR A 13 63.81 -30.40 0.14
C THR A 13 62.52 -30.12 -0.64
N LEU A 14 61.92 -31.21 -1.11
CA LEU A 14 60.58 -31.34 -1.66
C LEU A 14 59.54 -30.98 -0.58
N GLY A 15 58.51 -30.18 -0.89
CA GLY A 15 57.51 -29.78 0.10
C GLY A 15 56.25 -29.12 -0.48
N ILE A 16 55.41 -29.95 -1.12
CA ILE A 16 53.93 -29.95 -1.17
C ILE A 16 53.17 -28.61 -1.13
N LEU A 17 52.38 -28.46 -2.20
CA LEU A 17 51.23 -27.57 -2.45
C LEU A 17 50.23 -27.48 -1.28
N LEU A 18 49.77 -26.26 -0.93
CA LEU A 18 48.40 -26.06 -0.46
C LEU A 18 47.89 -24.68 -0.90
N ALA A 19 47.13 -24.65 -1.98
CA ALA A 19 46.35 -23.49 -2.39
C ALA A 19 45.17 -23.34 -1.42
N LEU A 20 45.21 -22.32 -0.56
CA LEU A 20 44.06 -21.87 0.22
C LEU A 20 43.11 -21.12 -0.71
N ALA A 21 42.25 -21.87 -1.39
CA ALA A 21 41.01 -21.33 -1.93
C ALA A 21 40.10 -20.98 -0.73
N ALA A 22 39.96 -19.69 -0.43
CA ALA A 22 38.94 -19.22 0.50
C ALA A 22 37.56 -19.53 -0.10
N PRO A 23 36.70 -20.34 0.53
CA PRO A 23 35.32 -20.47 0.09
C PRO A 23 34.65 -19.12 0.32
N GLY A 24 34.20 -18.49 -0.76
CA GLY A 24 33.30 -17.35 -0.67
C GLY A 24 32.11 -17.74 0.20
N ILE A 25 31.88 -16.97 1.25
CA ILE A 25 30.65 -17.03 2.04
C ILE A 25 29.53 -16.54 1.11
N GLY A 26 29.00 -17.46 0.30
CA GLY A 26 27.74 -17.27 -0.39
C GLY A 26 26.66 -17.21 0.67
N CYS A 27 26.25 -16.00 1.02
CA CYS A 27 25.05 -15.78 1.82
C CYS A 27 23.87 -16.35 1.04
N LYS A 28 23.48 -17.60 1.35
CA LYS A 28 22.27 -18.20 0.80
C LYS A 28 21.10 -17.49 1.47
N LYS A 29 20.50 -16.49 0.81
CA LYS A 29 19.19 -15.96 1.22
C LYS A 29 18.23 -17.15 1.35
N ALA A 30 17.67 -17.32 2.54
CA ALA A 30 16.84 -18.45 2.89
C ALA A 30 15.49 -18.42 2.12
N PRO A 31 14.84 -19.59 1.90
CA PRO A 31 13.56 -19.70 1.17
C PRO A 31 12.39 -18.90 1.75
N VAL A 32 12.52 -18.34 2.95
CA VAL A 32 11.51 -17.45 3.56
C VAL A 32 11.47 -16.10 2.86
N GLN A 33 12.63 -15.50 2.55
CA GLN A 33 12.69 -14.17 1.95
C GLN A 33 12.16 -14.16 0.51
N ASP A 34 12.41 -15.22 -0.27
CA ASP A 34 11.88 -15.35 -1.63
C ASP A 34 10.36 -15.56 -1.64
N ARG A 35 9.83 -16.27 -0.65
CA ARG A 35 8.38 -16.45 -0.48
C ARG A 35 7.68 -15.15 -0.12
N ASP A 36 8.27 -14.36 0.77
CA ASP A 36 7.72 -13.06 1.15
C ASP A 36 7.68 -12.10 -0.03
N ILE A 37 8.75 -12.04 -0.84
CA ILE A 37 8.78 -11.23 -2.08
C ILE A 37 7.69 -11.69 -3.05
N ALA A 38 7.52 -12.99 -3.26
CA ALA A 38 6.48 -13.51 -4.16
C ALA A 38 5.05 -13.23 -3.62
N ASN A 39 4.86 -13.30 -2.30
CA ASN A 39 3.61 -12.96 -1.65
C ASN A 39 3.29 -11.46 -1.75
N ASP A 40 4.30 -10.61 -1.56
CA ASP A 40 4.19 -9.16 -1.70
C ASP A 40 3.82 -8.78 -3.14
N ALA A 41 4.49 -9.36 -4.13
CA ALA A 41 4.19 -9.13 -5.53
C ALA A 41 2.73 -9.50 -5.87
N ARG A 42 2.26 -10.65 -5.39
CA ARG A 42 0.88 -11.11 -5.55
C ARG A 42 -0.13 -10.18 -4.87
N ALA A 43 0.17 -9.71 -3.66
CA ALA A 43 -0.69 -8.77 -2.94
C ALA A 43 -0.79 -7.43 -3.69
N LEU A 44 0.34 -6.87 -4.14
CA LEU A 44 0.37 -5.62 -4.91
C LEU A 44 -0.37 -5.75 -6.25
N GLU A 45 -0.23 -6.89 -6.94
CA GLU A 45 -0.97 -7.16 -8.17
C GLU A 45 -2.49 -7.22 -7.92
N GLN A 46 -2.93 -7.87 -6.84
CA GLN A 46 -4.35 -7.92 -6.48
C GLN A 46 -4.90 -6.55 -6.12
N LEU A 47 -4.16 -5.74 -5.35
CA LEU A 47 -4.53 -4.37 -5.03
C LEU A 47 -4.68 -3.53 -6.30
N SER A 48 -3.67 -3.57 -7.19
CA SER A 48 -3.66 -2.84 -8.46
C SER A 48 -4.85 -3.24 -9.32
N LYS A 49 -5.13 -4.54 -9.48
CA LYS A 49 -6.31 -5.02 -10.22
C LYS A 49 -7.63 -4.55 -9.61
N GLY A 50 -7.74 -4.56 -8.27
CA GLY A 50 -8.93 -4.06 -7.57
C GLY A 50 -9.15 -2.56 -7.81
N MET A 51 -8.09 -1.77 -7.74
CA MET A 51 -8.12 -0.32 -8.01
C MET A 51 -8.46 -0.02 -9.47
N GLU A 52 -7.85 -0.72 -10.42
CA GLU A 52 -8.14 -0.57 -11.85
C GLU A 52 -9.60 -0.93 -12.17
N ALA A 53 -10.10 -2.03 -11.60
CA ALA A 53 -11.49 -2.43 -11.77
C ALA A 53 -12.46 -1.36 -11.22
N TYR A 54 -12.14 -0.80 -10.05
CA TYR A 54 -12.92 0.28 -9.45
C TYR A 54 -12.91 1.56 -10.30
N MET A 55 -11.72 2.03 -10.71
CA MET A 55 -11.56 3.22 -11.56
C MET A 55 -12.25 3.07 -12.92
N SER A 56 -12.19 1.87 -13.51
CA SER A 56 -12.89 1.55 -14.75
C SER A 56 -14.42 1.63 -14.59
N LEU A 57 -14.95 1.13 -13.47
CA LEU A 57 -16.36 1.25 -13.12
C LEU A 57 -16.77 2.70 -12.91
N HIS A 58 -15.98 3.46 -12.14
CA HIS A 58 -16.20 4.89 -11.89
C HIS A 58 -16.26 5.67 -13.20
N SER A 59 -15.25 5.50 -14.07
CA SER A 59 -15.20 6.16 -15.37
C SER A 59 -16.40 5.82 -16.27
N ARG A 60 -16.87 4.56 -16.25
CA ARG A 60 -18.09 4.17 -16.98
C ARG A 60 -19.34 4.83 -16.40
N ALA A 61 -19.45 4.95 -15.08
CA ALA A 61 -20.56 5.63 -14.43
C ALA A 61 -20.60 7.12 -14.84
N GLU A 62 -19.43 7.77 -14.83
CA GLU A 62 -19.26 9.17 -15.18
C GLU A 62 -19.52 9.47 -16.66
N LYS A 63 -19.00 8.66 -17.58
CA LYS A 63 -19.23 8.83 -19.04
C LYS A 63 -20.70 8.79 -19.43
N ASN A 64 -21.53 8.11 -18.63
CA ASN A 64 -22.98 8.01 -18.84
C ASN A 64 -23.76 9.12 -18.13
N MET A 65 -23.11 10.22 -17.77
CA MET A 65 -23.73 11.40 -17.16
C MET A 65 -23.78 12.58 -18.12
N PRO A 66 -24.79 13.46 -17.98
CA PRO A 66 -24.81 14.72 -18.70
C PRO A 66 -23.55 15.54 -18.43
N HIS A 67 -22.90 16.02 -19.48
CA HIS A 67 -21.76 16.91 -19.34
C HIS A 67 -22.23 18.26 -18.79
N ILE A 68 -21.61 18.73 -17.71
CA ILE A 68 -21.84 20.06 -17.16
C ILE A 68 -20.71 21.01 -17.57
N LYS A 69 -21.06 22.19 -18.06
CA LYS A 69 -20.09 23.23 -18.44
C LYS A 69 -19.43 23.80 -17.18
N ALA A 70 -18.18 24.24 -17.31
CA ALA A 70 -17.37 24.81 -16.22
C ALA A 70 -18.01 26.04 -15.52
N SER A 71 -19.03 26.68 -16.11
CA SER A 71 -19.70 27.88 -15.60
C SER A 71 -20.99 27.60 -14.81
N GLN A 72 -21.19 26.39 -14.29
CA GLN A 72 -22.43 26.01 -13.58
C GLN A 72 -22.38 26.35 -12.08
N SER A 73 -23.55 26.64 -11.49
CA SER A 73 -23.70 26.97 -10.07
C SER A 73 -23.34 25.79 -9.16
N GLY A 74 -22.90 26.08 -7.93
CA GLY A 74 -22.51 25.04 -6.94
C GLY A 74 -23.58 23.96 -6.73
N ALA A 75 -24.87 24.32 -6.78
CA ALA A 75 -25.97 23.36 -6.69
C ALA A 75 -25.96 22.29 -7.80
N LYS A 76 -25.53 22.64 -9.03
CA LYS A 76 -25.43 21.67 -10.13
C LYS A 76 -24.22 20.76 -9.99
N ILE A 77 -23.14 21.24 -9.37
CA ILE A 77 -21.97 20.42 -9.04
C ILE A 77 -22.34 19.37 -7.99
N VAL A 78 -22.99 19.79 -6.90
CA VAL A 78 -23.47 18.89 -5.85
C VAL A 78 -24.46 17.86 -6.41
N GLN A 79 -25.43 18.29 -7.22
CA GLN A 79 -26.36 17.36 -7.86
C GLN A 79 -25.65 16.33 -8.76
N ARG A 80 -24.60 16.75 -9.48
CA ARG A 80 -23.80 15.83 -10.28
C ARG A 80 -23.11 14.80 -9.38
N GLN A 81 -22.46 15.23 -8.31
CA GLN A 81 -21.78 14.33 -7.37
C GLN A 81 -22.74 13.28 -6.80
N HIS A 82 -23.94 13.68 -6.36
CA HIS A 82 -24.96 12.74 -5.90
C HIS A 82 -25.39 11.76 -7.00
N ASN A 83 -25.59 12.24 -8.23
CA ASN A 83 -25.98 11.39 -9.35
C ASN A 83 -24.87 10.38 -9.72
N LEU A 84 -23.61 10.79 -9.64
CA LEU A 84 -22.45 9.92 -9.87
C LEU A 84 -22.36 8.86 -8.77
N ALA A 85 -22.45 9.27 -7.51
CA ALA A 85 -22.45 8.37 -6.36
C ALA A 85 -23.55 7.31 -6.48
N ALA A 86 -24.77 7.70 -6.82
CA ALA A 86 -25.87 6.76 -7.02
C ALA A 86 -25.60 5.74 -8.15
N LYS A 87 -25.01 6.17 -9.26
CA LYS A 87 -24.64 5.28 -10.37
C LYS A 87 -23.52 4.31 -9.98
N VAL A 88 -22.48 4.79 -9.30
CA VAL A 88 -21.37 3.96 -8.80
C VAL A 88 -21.90 2.95 -7.79
N GLN A 89 -22.73 3.40 -6.84
CA GLN A 89 -23.34 2.55 -5.83
C GLN A 89 -24.20 1.43 -6.45
N ALA A 90 -25.04 1.77 -7.44
CA ALA A 90 -25.88 0.80 -8.16
C ALA A 90 -25.03 -0.21 -8.95
N ALA A 91 -23.98 0.24 -9.64
CA ALA A 91 -23.05 -0.63 -10.35
C ALA A 91 -22.28 -1.57 -9.40
N ARG A 92 -22.11 -1.16 -8.14
CA ARG A 92 -21.45 -1.89 -7.06
C ARG A 92 -22.43 -2.58 -6.10
N ARG A 93 -23.67 -2.87 -6.50
CA ARG A 93 -24.69 -3.50 -5.62
C ARG A 93 -24.25 -4.77 -4.89
N ASN A 94 -23.24 -5.47 -5.42
CA ASN A 94 -22.69 -6.71 -4.84
C ASN A 94 -21.33 -6.51 -4.14
N ALA A 95 -20.87 -5.26 -4.02
CA ALA A 95 -19.59 -4.96 -3.39
C ALA A 95 -19.62 -5.31 -1.91
N LYS A 96 -18.50 -5.85 -1.42
CA LYS A 96 -18.34 -6.33 -0.05
C LYS A 96 -16.93 -6.09 0.46
N GLU A 97 -16.78 -6.20 1.77
CA GLU A 97 -15.46 -6.16 2.41
C GLU A 97 -14.55 -7.24 1.83
N GLY A 98 -13.34 -6.82 1.45
CA GLY A 98 -12.31 -7.71 0.92
C GLY A 98 -12.33 -7.92 -0.59
N ASP A 99 -13.15 -7.17 -1.34
CA ASP A 99 -13.08 -7.13 -2.80
C ASP A 99 -11.75 -6.51 -3.30
N ILE A 100 -11.13 -5.63 -2.50
CA ILE A 100 -9.83 -4.99 -2.76
C ILE A 100 -8.83 -5.36 -1.66
N PHE A 101 -9.22 -5.22 -0.39
CA PHE A 101 -8.46 -5.70 0.76
C PHE A 101 -8.60 -7.22 0.88
N THR A 102 -8.16 -7.94 -0.15
CA THR A 102 -8.12 -9.40 -0.15
C THR A 102 -7.25 -9.91 1.01
N PRO A 103 -7.32 -11.20 1.37
CA PRO A 103 -6.47 -11.74 2.44
C PRO A 103 -4.96 -11.50 2.23
N ASP A 104 -4.47 -11.60 0.98
CA ASP A 104 -3.05 -11.34 0.68
C ASP A 104 -2.71 -9.86 0.82
N VAL A 105 -3.60 -8.98 0.35
CA VAL A 105 -3.46 -7.52 0.50
C VAL A 105 -3.46 -7.15 1.97
N ILE A 106 -4.39 -7.66 2.78
CA ILE A 106 -4.43 -7.44 4.24
C ILE A 106 -3.12 -7.88 4.88
N ALA A 107 -2.61 -9.07 4.53
CA ALA A 107 -1.35 -9.57 5.09
C ALA A 107 -0.17 -8.65 4.74
N TYR A 108 -0.10 -8.17 3.51
CA TYR A 108 0.89 -7.17 3.08
C TYR A 108 0.74 -5.86 3.86
N PHE A 109 -0.47 -5.31 3.94
CA PHE A 109 -0.73 -4.04 4.64
C PHE A 109 -0.39 -4.14 6.12
N ARG A 110 -0.69 -5.25 6.80
CA ARG A 110 -0.28 -5.45 8.20
C ARG A 110 1.22 -5.34 8.37
N ARG A 111 2.03 -5.99 7.52
CA ARG A 111 3.49 -5.86 7.56
C ARG A 111 3.96 -4.41 7.37
N GLN A 112 3.33 -3.67 6.44
CA GLN A 112 3.67 -2.26 6.21
C GLN A 112 3.28 -1.36 7.39
N ILE A 113 2.11 -1.58 7.97
CA ILE A 113 1.64 -0.87 9.16
C ILE A 113 2.58 -1.18 10.33
N ASP A 114 2.90 -2.45 10.57
CA ASP A 114 3.82 -2.86 11.63
C ASP A 114 5.21 -2.20 11.44
N ALA A 115 5.75 -2.20 10.22
CA ALA A 115 7.01 -1.53 9.89
C ALA A 115 6.93 -0.02 10.16
N ALA A 116 5.82 0.64 9.80
CA ALA A 116 5.60 2.06 10.07
C ALA A 116 5.54 2.35 11.58
N TYR A 117 4.89 1.49 12.36
CA TYR A 117 4.82 1.61 13.82
C TYR A 117 6.16 1.35 14.50
N LEU A 118 6.97 0.43 13.98
CA LEU A 118 8.35 0.24 14.43
C LEU A 118 9.21 1.47 14.14
N ALA A 119 9.01 2.12 12.99
CA ALA A 119 9.75 3.32 12.62
C ALA A 119 9.32 4.58 13.39
N ASN A 120 8.01 4.79 13.59
CA ASN A 120 7.47 6.00 14.22
C ASN A 120 6.08 5.81 14.85
N GLY A 121 5.91 4.80 15.69
CA GLY A 121 4.62 4.50 16.32
C GLY A 121 4.06 5.66 17.16
N ALA A 122 4.90 6.40 17.88
CA ALA A 122 4.46 7.55 18.67
C ALA A 122 3.89 8.67 17.79
N GLY A 123 4.54 9.00 16.67
CA GLY A 123 4.04 10.00 15.74
C GLY A 123 2.76 9.57 15.02
N ILE A 124 2.65 8.27 14.69
CA ILE A 124 1.43 7.72 14.10
C ILE A 124 0.26 7.81 15.09
N GLN A 125 0.46 7.38 16.34
CA GLN A 125 -0.57 7.43 17.38
C GLN A 125 -0.97 8.88 17.70
N ALA A 126 -0.02 9.80 17.81
CA ALA A 126 -0.30 11.22 17.99
C ALA A 126 -1.16 11.77 16.83
N GLY A 127 -0.82 11.46 15.58
CA GLY A 127 -1.60 11.89 14.42
C GLY A 127 -3.02 11.32 14.39
N ILE A 128 -3.21 10.06 14.80
CA ILE A 128 -4.54 9.44 14.90
C ILE A 128 -5.36 10.10 16.02
N GLN A 129 -4.77 10.32 17.19
CA GLN A 129 -5.42 10.95 18.35
C GLN A 129 -5.81 12.41 18.12
N MET A 130 -5.17 13.10 17.18
CA MET A 130 -5.57 14.45 16.76
C MET A 130 -6.92 14.48 16.03
N THR A 131 -7.43 13.33 15.59
CA THR A 131 -8.75 13.25 14.96
C THR A 131 -9.79 12.71 15.93
N ALA A 132 -10.98 13.33 15.94
CA ALA A 132 -12.09 12.82 16.73
C ALA A 132 -12.57 11.44 16.20
N PRO A 133 -12.97 10.51 17.08
CA PRO A 133 -13.50 9.22 16.65
C PRO A 133 -14.91 9.38 16.06
N LEU A 134 -15.31 8.43 15.18
CA LEU A 134 -16.63 8.42 14.55
C LEU A 134 -17.75 7.88 15.48
N GLY A 135 -17.51 7.85 16.79
CA GLY A 135 -18.40 7.21 17.75
C GLY A 135 -18.69 5.75 17.38
N SER A 136 -19.91 5.30 17.63
CA SER A 136 -20.35 3.90 17.41
C SER A 136 -20.89 3.63 16.00
N GLN A 137 -20.81 4.60 15.08
CA GLN A 137 -21.33 4.42 13.73
C GLN A 137 -20.46 3.45 12.93
N LYS A 138 -21.08 2.44 12.33
CA LYS A 138 -20.39 1.43 11.53
C LYS A 138 -20.21 1.90 10.09
N ILE A 139 -18.95 2.00 9.65
CA ILE A 139 -18.61 2.16 8.23
C ILE A 139 -18.88 0.86 7.49
N THR A 140 -19.53 0.95 6.32
CA THR A 140 -19.91 -0.22 5.50
C THR A 140 -19.52 0.04 4.04
N VAL A 141 -19.05 -1.00 3.34
CA VAL A 141 -18.70 -0.92 1.93
C VAL A 141 -19.89 -0.49 1.08
N ASN A 142 -19.61 0.31 0.06
CA ASN A 142 -20.58 0.83 -0.89
C ASN A 142 -21.67 1.73 -0.24
N GLN A 143 -21.41 2.26 0.95
CA GLN A 143 -22.23 3.28 1.58
C GLN A 143 -21.54 4.64 1.55
N PRO A 144 -22.30 5.74 1.58
CA PRO A 144 -21.73 7.06 1.78
C PRO A 144 -20.91 7.11 3.07
N TYR A 145 -19.76 7.74 3.01
CA TYR A 145 -19.04 8.12 4.21
C TYR A 145 -19.84 9.24 4.92
N PRO A 146 -20.06 9.17 6.24
CA PRO A 146 -20.94 10.14 6.92
C PRO A 146 -20.44 11.57 6.75
N GLU A 147 -21.34 12.51 6.46
CA GLU A 147 -20.96 13.91 6.17
C GLU A 147 -20.51 14.67 7.42
N ASP A 148 -21.01 14.27 8.58
CA ASP A 148 -20.67 14.78 9.91
C ASP A 148 -19.48 14.05 10.54
N ALA A 149 -18.92 13.06 9.84
CA ALA A 149 -17.74 12.35 10.29
C ALA A 149 -16.54 13.31 10.41
N PRO A 150 -15.71 13.18 11.46
CA PRO A 150 -14.45 13.87 11.54
C PRO A 150 -13.59 13.55 10.31
N TYR A 151 -13.04 14.59 9.66
CA TYR A 151 -12.12 14.37 8.56
C TYR A 151 -10.85 13.73 9.09
N THR A 152 -10.71 12.44 8.85
CA THR A 152 -9.57 11.63 9.25
C THR A 152 -8.60 11.51 8.09
N MET A 153 -7.33 11.79 8.39
CA MET A 153 -6.22 11.58 7.46
C MET A 153 -5.33 10.46 7.99
N VAL A 154 -4.71 9.71 7.09
CA VAL A 154 -3.62 8.80 7.45
C VAL A 154 -2.39 9.66 7.78
N PRO A 155 -1.77 9.51 8.97
CA PRO A 155 -0.55 10.24 9.30
C PRO A 155 0.52 10.05 8.22
N PRO A 156 1.27 11.11 7.83
CA PRO A 156 2.26 11.01 6.75
C PRO A 156 3.29 9.89 6.96
N SER A 157 3.72 9.67 8.21
CA SER A 157 4.64 8.58 8.57
C SER A 157 4.09 7.20 8.24
N LEU A 158 2.79 6.99 8.38
CA LEU A 158 2.13 5.75 7.99
C LEU A 158 1.93 5.68 6.47
N LEU A 159 1.48 6.78 5.84
CA LEU A 159 1.22 6.84 4.41
C LEU A 159 2.47 6.50 3.56
N LEU A 160 3.67 6.86 4.02
CA LEU A 160 4.94 6.54 3.37
C LEU A 160 5.21 5.03 3.22
N HIS A 161 4.57 4.20 4.02
CA HIS A 161 4.73 2.74 3.98
C HIS A 161 3.63 2.05 3.15
N LEU A 162 2.54 2.77 2.84
CA LEU A 162 1.41 2.20 2.11
C LEU A 162 1.62 2.30 0.60
N PRO A 163 1.07 1.36 -0.20
CA PRO A 163 1.04 1.48 -1.64
C PRO A 163 0.30 2.75 -2.07
N SER A 164 0.76 3.39 -3.14
CA SER A 164 0.06 4.54 -3.72
C SER A 164 -1.33 4.15 -4.23
N LEU A 165 -2.23 5.13 -4.19
CA LEU A 165 -3.59 5.02 -4.69
C LEU A 165 -3.78 5.90 -5.94
N PRO A 166 -4.75 5.56 -6.82
CA PRO A 166 -5.22 6.48 -7.84
C PRO A 166 -5.79 7.77 -7.24
N GLU A 167 -5.74 8.87 -7.99
CA GLU A 167 -6.09 10.23 -7.52
C GLU A 167 -7.52 10.36 -6.95
N LEU A 168 -8.48 9.59 -7.47
CA LEU A 168 -9.90 9.66 -7.07
C LEU A 168 -10.22 8.91 -5.77
N VAL A 169 -9.24 8.23 -5.17
CA VAL A 169 -9.43 7.49 -3.92
C VAL A 169 -8.35 7.81 -2.90
N GLN A 170 -8.70 7.76 -1.63
CA GLN A 170 -7.78 8.02 -0.54
C GLN A 170 -7.94 7.02 0.59
N TYR A 171 -6.83 6.79 1.31
CA TYR A 171 -6.90 6.08 2.59
C TYR A 171 -7.45 7.00 3.67
N GLN A 172 -8.25 6.44 4.58
CA GLN A 172 -8.64 7.09 5.83
C GLN A 172 -8.63 6.09 6.97
N ILE A 173 -8.34 6.58 8.18
CA ILE A 173 -8.43 5.80 9.41
C ILE A 173 -9.72 6.16 10.11
N VAL A 174 -10.56 5.17 10.39
CA VAL A 174 -11.81 5.37 11.13
C VAL A 174 -11.82 4.44 12.33
N ASN A 175 -11.77 5.02 13.53
CA ASN A 175 -11.56 4.27 14.77
C ASN A 175 -10.27 3.44 14.66
N HIS A 176 -10.37 2.11 14.44
CA HIS A 176 -9.23 1.22 14.23
C HIS A 176 -9.14 0.65 12.81
N ASP A 177 -10.03 1.06 11.91
CA ASP A 177 -10.15 0.51 10.57
C ASP A 177 -9.43 1.41 9.55
N LEU A 178 -8.82 0.79 8.55
CA LEU A 178 -8.32 1.48 7.36
C LEU A 178 -9.35 1.33 6.25
N ILE A 179 -9.81 2.43 5.68
CA ILE A 179 -10.76 2.44 4.58
C ILE A 179 -10.13 3.01 3.32
N ILE A 180 -10.64 2.60 2.16
CA ILE A 180 -10.46 3.32 0.90
C ILE A 180 -11.75 4.08 0.63
N ARG A 181 -11.66 5.41 0.51
CA ARG A 181 -12.79 6.29 0.21
C ARG A 181 -12.61 6.91 -1.17
N ASP A 182 -13.68 6.91 -1.96
CA ASP A 182 -13.78 7.71 -3.17
C ASP A 182 -14.10 9.16 -2.82
N VAL A 183 -13.24 10.08 -3.27
CA VAL A 183 -13.33 11.49 -2.88
C VAL A 183 -14.43 12.25 -3.62
N GLU A 184 -14.73 11.85 -4.86
CA GLU A 184 -15.75 12.51 -5.69
C GLU A 184 -17.15 12.02 -5.35
N CYS A 185 -17.30 10.71 -5.15
CA CYS A 185 -18.57 10.08 -4.81
C CYS A 185 -18.89 10.08 -3.32
N ASN A 186 -17.92 10.40 -2.46
CA ASN A 186 -18.02 10.23 -1.01
C ASN A 186 -18.43 8.79 -0.61
N LEU A 187 -17.90 7.77 -1.29
CA LEU A 187 -18.26 6.36 -1.08
C LEU A 187 -17.13 5.57 -0.45
N VAL A 188 -17.49 4.66 0.46
CA VAL A 188 -16.55 3.68 1.03
C VAL A 188 -16.34 2.56 0.01
N VAL A 189 -15.13 2.48 -0.53
CA VAL A 189 -14.76 1.53 -1.58
C VAL A 189 -14.46 0.16 -1.00
N ASP A 190 -13.66 0.09 0.06
CA ASP A 190 -13.40 -1.15 0.82
C ASP A 190 -12.92 -0.82 2.25
N VAL A 191 -12.97 -1.82 3.13
CA VAL A 191 -12.60 -1.69 4.55
C VAL A 191 -11.67 -2.82 4.98
N MET A 192 -10.55 -2.46 5.58
CA MET A 192 -9.68 -3.35 6.36
C MET A 192 -9.93 -3.13 7.84
N ARG A 193 -10.57 -4.11 8.48
CA ARG A 193 -10.93 -4.06 9.90
C ARG A 193 -9.71 -4.23 10.81
N ASN A 194 -9.67 -3.46 11.91
CA ASN A 194 -8.61 -3.52 12.92
C ASN A 194 -7.22 -3.42 12.28
N ALA A 195 -7.06 -2.42 11.41
CA ALA A 195 -5.82 -2.16 10.71
C ALA A 195 -4.74 -1.57 11.61
N ILE A 196 -5.15 -0.75 12.59
CA ILE A 196 -4.26 -0.09 13.55
C ILE A 196 -4.48 -0.63 14.98
N PRO A 197 -3.41 -0.75 15.78
CA PRO A 197 -3.47 -1.21 17.17
C PRO A 197 -4.09 -0.18 18.11
#